data_AF-A0A3N5VUW0-F1
#
_entry.id   AF-A0A3N5VUW0-F1
#
_cell.length_a   1.000
_cell.length_b   1.000
_cell.length_c   1.000
_cell.angle_alpha   90.00
_cell.angle_beta   90.00
_cell.angle_gamma   90.00
#
_symmetry.space_group_name_H-M   'P 1'
#
loop_
_entity.id
_entity.type
_entity.pdbx_description
1 polymer ?
#
loop_
_entity_poly.entity_id
_entity_poly.type
_entity_poly.pdbx_seq_one_letter_code
_entity_poly.pdbx_strand_id
1 'polypeptide(L)'
;MERSYPAILWHRKWLIVATTIATVLVVLVGTLLVTPLYEASAKLRVFTAARGSVDWVDYDIAYTERLMNTYSELATSQPVLQELAQTLNLTHLPEIGAEVVPDTELMQISVEGADPVLVTAGGLTSGIDAALEQGGKITGRVTSESNGDPLEGVVVFYYGP
;
A
#
# COMPACT_ATOMS: atom_id res chain seq x y z
N MET A 1 20.03 -18.92 -56.16
CA MET A 1 20.68 -18.52 -54.89
C MET A 1 19.70 -18.86 -53.79
N GLU A 2 20.05 -19.79 -52.88
CA GLU A 2 19.43 -20.02 -51.55
C GLU A 2 19.59 -21.51 -51.15
N ARG A 3 19.77 -21.74 -49.84
CA ARG A 3 19.71 -23.05 -49.14
C ARG A 3 20.99 -23.90 -49.08
N SER A 4 22.02 -23.39 -48.40
CA SER A 4 23.10 -24.23 -47.86
C SER A 4 23.50 -23.86 -46.42
N TYR A 5 22.53 -23.51 -45.55
CA TYR A 5 22.77 -23.31 -44.12
C TYR A 5 22.44 -24.50 -43.17
N PRO A 6 21.64 -25.54 -43.52
CA PRO A 6 21.23 -26.54 -42.53
C PRO A 6 22.30 -27.58 -42.16
N ALA A 7 23.35 -27.74 -42.98
CA ALA A 7 24.41 -28.74 -42.73
C ALA A 7 25.38 -28.33 -41.61
N ILE A 8 25.66 -27.03 -41.46
CA ILE A 8 26.57 -26.51 -40.41
C ILE A 8 25.92 -26.64 -39.03
N LEU A 9 24.59 -26.48 -38.96
CA LEU A 9 23.84 -26.68 -37.73
C LEU A 9 23.91 -28.12 -37.26
N TRP A 10 24.06 -29.12 -38.15
CA TRP A 10 23.95 -30.54 -37.78
C TRP A 10 25.13 -31.10 -36.98
N HIS A 11 26.35 -30.59 -37.16
CA HIS A 11 27.52 -31.00 -36.37
C HIS A 11 27.73 -30.17 -35.10
N ARG A 12 27.19 -28.94 -35.05
CA ARG A 12 27.35 -28.04 -33.90
C ARG A 12 26.07 -27.87 -33.08
N LYS A 13 25.04 -28.72 -33.28
CA LYS A 13 23.80 -28.72 -32.47
C LYS A 13 24.11 -28.71 -30.97
N TRP A 14 25.09 -29.52 -30.56
CA TRP A 14 25.56 -29.58 -29.17
C TRP A 14 26.17 -28.28 -28.68
N LEU A 15 26.85 -27.54 -29.55
CA LEU A 15 27.47 -26.26 -29.22
C LEU A 15 26.40 -25.17 -29.05
N ILE A 16 25.38 -25.16 -29.91
CA ILE A 16 24.23 -24.24 -29.79
C ILE A 16 23.41 -24.56 -28.54
N VAL A 17 23.15 -25.84 -28.29
CA VAL A 17 22.44 -26.28 -27.08
C VAL A 17 23.24 -25.91 -25.84
N ALA A 18 24.57 -26.12 -25.83
CA ALA A 18 25.42 -25.75 -24.71
C ALA A 18 25.45 -24.24 -24.44
N THR A 19 25.57 -23.40 -25.48
CA THR A 19 25.55 -21.94 -25.28
C THR A 19 24.19 -21.46 -24.80
N THR A 20 23.09 -22.02 -25.33
CA THR A 20 21.72 -21.69 -24.89
C THR A 20 21.47 -22.12 -23.45
N ILE A 21 21.94 -23.31 -23.05
CA ILE A 21 21.85 -23.77 -21.67
C ILE A 21 22.70 -22.89 -20.76
N ALA A 22 23.91 -22.50 -21.19
CA ALA A 22 24.79 -21.63 -20.41
C ALA A 22 24.17 -20.23 -20.20
N THR A 23 23.56 -19.62 -21.22
CA THR A 23 22.84 -18.35 -21.04
C THR A 23 21.63 -18.50 -20.13
N VAL A 24 20.83 -19.57 -20.28
CA VAL A 24 19.70 -19.83 -19.37
C VAL A 24 20.18 -20.01 -17.93
N LEU A 25 21.27 -20.73 -17.70
CA LEU A 25 21.86 -20.92 -16.38
C LEU A 25 22.33 -19.60 -15.77
N VAL A 26 23.05 -18.77 -16.53
CA VAL A 26 23.54 -17.47 -16.05
C VAL A 26 22.37 -16.55 -15.71
N VAL A 27 21.34 -16.49 -16.57
CA VAL A 27 20.14 -15.70 -16.31
C VAL A 27 19.41 -16.24 -15.07
N LEU A 28 19.20 -17.54 -14.96
CA LEU A 28 18.52 -18.16 -13.82
C LEU A 28 19.26 -17.89 -12.51
N VAL A 29 20.57 -18.09 -12.47
CA VAL A 29 21.40 -17.80 -11.30
C VAL A 29 21.34 -16.32 -10.96
N GLY A 30 21.43 -15.43 -11.97
CA GLY A 30 21.26 -14.00 -11.79
C GLY A 30 19.89 -13.64 -11.20
N THR A 31 18.80 -14.19 -11.74
CA THR A 31 17.44 -13.97 -11.26
C THR A 31 17.23 -14.46 -9.83
N LEU A 32 17.85 -15.59 -9.45
CA LEU A 32 17.77 -16.11 -8.09
C LEU A 32 18.63 -15.32 -7.07
N LEU A 33 19.59 -14.52 -7.54
CA LEU A 33 20.45 -13.67 -6.71
C LEU A 33 19.89 -12.25 -6.51
N VAL A 34 18.97 -11.80 -7.36
CA VAL A 34 18.32 -10.48 -7.22
C VAL A 34 17.24 -10.55 -6.14
N THR A 35 17.31 -9.66 -5.16
CA THR A 35 16.28 -9.53 -4.12
C THR A 35 14.97 -9.05 -4.74
N PRO A 36 13.86 -9.81 -4.64
CA PRO A 36 12.57 -9.36 -5.15
C PRO A 36 12.08 -8.14 -4.36
N LEU A 37 11.60 -7.12 -5.06
CA LEU A 37 11.01 -5.93 -4.48
C LEU A 37 9.49 -6.04 -4.58
N TYR A 38 8.79 -5.81 -3.47
CA TYR A 38 7.34 -5.91 -3.38
C TYR A 38 6.75 -4.54 -3.08
N GLU A 39 5.58 -4.25 -3.66
CA GLU A 39 4.86 -2.99 -3.47
C GLU A 39 3.56 -3.24 -2.69
N ALA A 40 3.34 -2.45 -1.65
CA ALA A 40 2.06 -2.33 -0.96
C ALA A 40 1.40 -1.00 -1.31
N SER A 41 0.11 -0.98 -1.62
CA SER A 41 -0.61 0.25 -1.96
C SER A 41 -1.93 0.43 -1.21
N ALA A 42 -2.25 1.69 -0.93
CA ALA A 42 -3.49 2.10 -0.29
C ALA A 42 -4.14 3.25 -1.08
N LYS A 43 -5.44 3.15 -1.34
CA LYS A 43 -6.22 4.19 -2.02
C LYS A 43 -6.99 5.02 -1.01
N LEU A 44 -6.77 6.33 -1.04
CA LEU A 44 -7.37 7.32 -0.17
C LEU A 44 -8.26 8.25 -1.00
N ARG A 45 -9.42 8.61 -0.46
CA ARG A 45 -10.28 9.66 -1.04
C ARG A 45 -10.08 10.96 -0.26
N VAL A 46 -9.78 12.04 -0.97
CA VAL A 46 -9.69 13.38 -0.38
C VAL A 46 -11.03 14.07 -0.48
N PHE A 47 -11.67 14.30 0.66
CA PHE A 47 -12.95 15.00 0.71
C PHE A 47 -12.72 16.51 0.61
N THR A 48 -13.30 17.13 -0.41
CA THR A 48 -13.42 18.59 -0.45
C THR A 48 -14.66 19.01 0.32
N ALA A 49 -14.46 19.67 1.47
CA ALA A 49 -15.58 20.19 2.23
C ALA A 49 -16.23 21.34 1.45
N ALA A 50 -17.43 21.10 0.91
CA ALA A 50 -18.27 22.16 0.36
C ALA A 50 -18.56 23.18 1.48
N ARG A 51 -17.80 24.28 1.52
CA ARG A 51 -18.14 25.45 2.33
C ARG A 51 -19.11 26.31 1.54
N GLY A 52 -20.40 26.06 1.72
CA GLY A 52 -21.45 26.88 1.11
C GLY A 52 -22.84 26.52 1.62
N SER A 53 -23.62 27.54 1.98
CA SER A 53 -25.07 27.46 2.21
C SER A 53 -25.75 26.81 0.99
N VAL A 54 -26.81 26.04 1.25
CA VAL A 54 -27.49 25.01 0.43
C VAL A 54 -27.86 25.36 -1.04
N ASP A 55 -27.51 26.52 -1.58
CA ASP A 55 -28.01 27.00 -2.88
C ASP A 55 -26.98 27.04 -4.02
N TRP A 56 -25.66 27.07 -3.75
CA TRP A 56 -24.64 27.04 -4.82
C TRP A 56 -23.36 26.34 -4.36
N VAL A 57 -23.30 25.02 -4.52
CA VAL A 57 -22.02 24.29 -4.40
C VAL A 57 -21.32 24.37 -5.75
N ASP A 58 -20.48 25.40 -5.93
CA ASP A 58 -19.54 25.43 -7.05
C ASP A 58 -18.38 24.48 -6.71
N TYR A 59 -18.45 23.25 -7.21
CA TYR A 59 -17.35 22.30 -7.12
C TYR A 59 -16.25 22.78 -8.08
N ASP A 60 -15.38 23.66 -7.59
CA ASP A 60 -14.23 24.10 -8.37
C ASP A 60 -13.24 22.92 -8.47
N ILE A 61 -13.25 22.26 -9.63
CA ILE A 61 -12.34 21.16 -9.97
C ILE A 61 -10.88 21.60 -9.78
N ALA A 62 -10.55 22.87 -10.09
CA ALA A 62 -9.21 23.40 -9.94
C ALA A 62 -8.78 23.52 -8.46
N TYR A 63 -9.74 23.70 -7.53
CA TYR A 63 -9.45 23.68 -6.10
C TYR A 63 -9.12 22.28 -5.61
N THR A 64 -9.91 21.29 -6.05
CA THR A 64 -9.70 19.87 -5.72
C THR A 64 -8.33 19.41 -6.21
N GLU A 65 -7.96 19.71 -7.46
CA GLU A 65 -6.64 19.37 -8.01
C GLU A 65 -5.48 19.98 -7.21
N ARG A 66 -5.58 21.27 -6.83
CA ARG A 66 -4.56 21.92 -6.02
C ARG A 66 -4.43 21.26 -4.65
N LEU A 67 -5.55 20.88 -4.04
CA LEU A 67 -5.58 20.23 -2.74
C LEU A 67 -4.97 18.82 -2.82
N MET A 68 -5.32 18.05 -3.84
CA MET A 68 -4.75 16.72 -4.11
C MET A 68 -3.24 16.79 -4.27
N ASN A 69 -2.74 17.72 -5.09
CA ASN A 69 -1.30 17.94 -5.29
C ASN A 69 -0.59 18.35 -3.99
N THR A 70 -1.22 19.21 -3.19
CA THR A 70 -0.67 19.63 -1.90
C THR A 70 -0.54 18.43 -0.95
N TYR A 71 -1.58 17.59 -0.87
CA TYR A 71 -1.54 16.39 -0.04
C TYR A 71 -0.53 15.36 -0.53
N SER A 72 -0.34 15.19 -1.84
CA SER A 72 0.67 14.25 -2.37
C SER A 72 2.09 14.73 -2.06
N GLU A 73 2.34 16.04 -2.16
CA GLU A 73 3.62 16.63 -1.80
C GLU A 73 3.88 16.52 -0.29
N LEU A 74 2.86 16.74 0.54
CA LEU A 74 2.97 16.56 1.98
C LEU A 74 3.22 15.10 2.38
N ALA A 75 2.54 14.14 1.75
CA ALA A 75 2.68 12.71 2.05
C ALA A 75 4.10 12.20 1.81
N THR A 76 4.81 12.76 0.82
CA THR A 76 6.20 12.41 0.49
C THR A 76 7.22 13.41 1.06
N SER A 77 6.77 14.37 1.87
CA SER A 77 7.64 15.39 2.44
C SER A 77 8.57 14.83 3.52
N GLN A 78 9.80 15.35 3.55
CA GLN A 78 10.81 14.97 4.57
C GLN A 78 10.31 15.02 6.02
N PRO A 79 9.59 16.06 6.51
CA PRO A 79 9.11 16.07 7.89
C PRO A 79 8.12 14.94 8.17
N VAL A 80 7.21 14.64 7.25
CA VAL A 80 6.25 13.53 7.42
C VAL A 80 6.98 12.19 7.42
N LEU A 81 7.95 12.01 6.52
CA LEU A 81 8.77 10.80 6.47
C LEU A 81 9.62 10.60 7.73
N GLN A 82 10.18 11.67 8.29
CA GLN A 82 10.93 11.60 9.55
C GLN A 82 10.02 11.24 10.73
N GLU A 83 8.83 11.84 10.80
CA GLU A 83 7.84 11.52 11.84
C GLU A 83 7.35 10.08 11.72
N LEU A 84 7.12 9.58 10.50
CA LEU A 84 6.81 8.17 10.24
C LEU A 84 7.94 7.24 10.69
N ALA A 85 9.19 7.57 10.36
CA ALA A 85 10.34 6.77 10.77
C ALA A 85 10.50 6.72 12.30
N GLN A 86 10.25 7.84 12.99
CA GLN A 86 10.28 7.88 14.45
C GLN A 86 9.12 7.09 15.07
N THR A 87 7.90 7.31 14.58
CA THR A 87 6.68 6.68 15.11
C THR A 87 6.70 5.16 14.93
N LEU A 88 7.13 4.70 13.75
CA LEU A 88 7.19 3.28 13.40
C LEU A 88 8.54 2.63 13.74
N ASN A 89 9.47 3.38 14.35
CA ASN A 89 10.82 2.92 14.70
C ASN A 89 11.56 2.27 13.51
N LEU A 90 11.47 2.87 12.33
CA LEU A 90 12.06 2.34 11.10
C LEU A 90 13.57 2.55 11.10
N THR A 91 14.34 1.49 10.84
CA THR A 91 15.80 1.56 10.68
C THR A 91 16.20 2.06 9.28
N HIS A 92 15.37 1.77 8.27
CA HIS A 92 15.52 2.25 6.90
C HIS A 92 14.15 2.71 6.41
N LEU A 93 14.11 3.90 5.81
CA LEU A 93 12.89 4.42 5.20
C LEU A 93 12.63 3.69 3.88
N PRO A 94 11.48 3.02 3.71
CA PRO A 94 11.12 2.45 2.42
C PRO A 94 10.87 3.56 1.40
N GLU A 95 10.92 3.20 0.12
CA GLU A 95 10.51 4.11 -0.95
C GLU A 95 9.00 4.27 -0.91
N ILE A 96 8.54 5.51 -0.79
CA ILE A 96 7.12 5.86 -0.63
C ILE A 96 6.71 6.76 -1.79
N GLY A 97 5.72 6.30 -2.56
CA GLY A 97 5.07 7.06 -3.62
C GLY A 97 3.71 7.59 -3.17
N ALA A 98 3.33 8.76 -3.67
CA ALA A 98 1.97 9.27 -3.56
C ALA A 98 1.54 9.83 -4.92
N GLU A 99 0.60 9.15 -5.57
CA GLU A 99 0.09 9.53 -6.89
C GLU A 99 -1.37 9.96 -6.81
N VAL A 100 -1.69 11.07 -7.46
CA VAL A 100 -3.08 11.53 -7.64
C VAL A 100 -3.65 10.86 -8.88
N VAL A 101 -4.81 10.23 -8.76
CA VAL A 101 -5.49 9.58 -9.89
C VAL A 101 -6.24 10.65 -10.69
N PRO A 102 -5.93 10.84 -12.00
CA PRO A 102 -6.54 11.89 -12.83
C PRO A 102 -8.06 11.83 -12.85
N ASP A 103 -8.71 12.99 -12.93
CA ASP A 103 -10.18 13.15 -12.96
C ASP A 103 -10.92 12.49 -11.78
N THR A 104 -10.23 12.29 -10.64
CA THR A 104 -10.84 11.72 -9.42
C THR A 104 -10.36 12.42 -8.15
N GLU A 105 -11.12 12.23 -7.06
CA GLU A 105 -10.72 12.61 -5.70
C GLU A 105 -9.85 11.55 -5.02
N LEU A 106 -9.24 10.64 -5.81
CA LEU A 106 -8.49 9.50 -5.28
C LEU A 106 -6.98 9.75 -5.36
N MET A 107 -6.30 9.38 -4.28
CA MET A 107 -4.85 9.34 -4.17
C MET A 107 -4.45 7.89 -3.85
N GLN A 108 -3.39 7.42 -4.48
CA GLN A 108 -2.77 6.14 -4.17
C GLN A 108 -1.44 6.39 -3.49
N ILE A 109 -1.24 5.82 -2.31
CA ILE A 109 0.06 5.75 -1.64
C ILE A 109 0.62 4.36 -1.89
N SER A 110 1.86 4.27 -2.36
CA SER A 110 2.60 3.03 -2.56
C SER A 110 3.85 2.99 -1.69
N VAL A 111 4.23 1.79 -1.25
CA VAL A 111 5.42 1.55 -0.43
C VAL A 111 6.15 0.32 -0.94
N GLU A 112 7.43 0.45 -1.26
CA GLU A 112 8.26 -0.65 -1.75
C GLU A 112 9.13 -1.25 -0.63
N GLY A 113 9.23 -2.58 -0.59
CA GLY A 113 10.01 -3.31 0.42
C GLY A 113 10.42 -4.70 -0.04
N ALA A 114 11.56 -5.19 0.47
CA ALA A 114 12.08 -6.52 0.16
C ALA A 114 11.43 -7.64 0.99
N ASP A 115 10.87 -7.29 2.16
CA ASP A 115 10.25 -8.21 3.12
C ASP A 115 8.74 -7.94 3.24
N PRO A 116 7.90 -8.52 2.37
CA PRO A 116 6.47 -8.29 2.40
C PRO A 116 5.79 -9.11 3.49
N VAL A 117 4.85 -8.49 4.19
CA VAL A 117 3.88 -9.20 5.02
C VAL A 117 2.56 -9.26 4.27
N LEU A 118 2.16 -10.46 3.85
CA LEU A 118 0.87 -10.66 3.19
C LEU A 118 -0.26 -10.60 4.22
N VAL A 119 -1.10 -9.58 4.10
CA VAL A 119 -2.32 -9.42 4.90
C VAL A 119 -3.53 -9.61 4.00
N THR A 120 -4.44 -10.51 4.40
CA THR A 120 -5.69 -10.75 3.68
C THR A 120 -6.84 -10.11 4.44
N ALA A 121 -7.67 -9.30 3.78
CA ALA A 121 -8.84 -8.70 4.42
C ALA A 121 -9.76 -9.79 5.02
N GLY A 122 -10.08 -9.67 6.31
CA GLY A 122 -10.87 -10.65 7.06
C GLY A 122 -10.12 -11.92 7.48
N GLY A 123 -8.82 -12.05 7.14
CA GLY A 123 -7.96 -13.15 7.57
C GLY A 123 -7.02 -12.75 8.71
N LEU A 124 -6.64 -13.72 9.53
CA LEU A 124 -5.57 -13.55 10.52
C LEU A 124 -4.23 -13.92 9.90
N THR A 125 -3.30 -12.97 9.78
CA THR A 125 -1.91 -13.26 9.45
C THR A 125 -1.17 -13.58 10.77
N SER A 126 -0.94 -14.87 11.04
CA SER A 126 -0.24 -15.34 12.24
C SER A 126 1.29 -15.20 12.12
N GLY A 127 1.99 -15.13 13.26
CA GLY A 127 3.47 -15.05 13.28
C GLY A 127 4.02 -13.63 13.20
N ILE A 128 3.15 -12.62 13.34
CA ILE A 128 3.54 -11.22 13.52
C ILE A 128 3.31 -10.86 14.98
N ASP A 129 4.40 -10.76 15.75
CA ASP A 129 4.36 -10.31 17.13
C ASP A 129 4.45 -8.77 17.19
N ALA A 130 3.47 -8.10 16.58
CA ALA A 130 3.31 -6.66 16.74
C ALA A 130 2.60 -6.40 18.07
N ALA A 131 3.32 -5.83 19.04
CA ALA A 131 2.71 -5.34 20.26
C ALA A 131 1.86 -4.11 19.92
N LEU A 132 0.54 -4.31 19.79
CA LEU A 132 -0.39 -3.19 19.64
C LEU A 132 -0.44 -2.44 20.97
N GLU A 133 -0.11 -1.15 20.96
CA GLU A 133 -0.47 -0.28 22.06
C GLU A 133 -1.99 -0.23 22.18
N GLN A 134 -2.51 -0.15 23.41
CA GLN A 134 -3.94 -0.10 23.64
C GLN A 134 -4.52 1.20 23.04
N GLY A 135 -5.02 1.13 21.81
CA GLY A 135 -5.47 2.30 21.03
C GLY A 135 -6.69 3.02 21.62
N GLY A 136 -7.40 2.39 22.55
CA GLY A 136 -8.50 3.03 23.28
C GLY A 136 -9.15 2.10 24.31
N LYS A 137 -9.72 2.70 25.36
CA LYS A 137 -10.52 2.00 26.37
C LYS A 137 -11.89 2.65 26.44
N ILE A 138 -12.93 1.93 26.01
CA ILE A 138 -14.32 2.41 26.16
C ILE A 138 -14.73 2.10 27.60
N THR A 139 -14.95 3.15 28.38
CA THR A 139 -15.54 3.06 29.73
C THR A 139 -16.74 3.97 29.81
N GLY A 140 -17.79 3.53 30.50
CA GLY A 140 -19.01 4.30 30.67
C GLY A 140 -19.97 3.59 31.61
N ARG A 141 -20.97 4.34 32.10
CA ARG A 141 -22.11 3.80 32.83
C ARG A 141 -23.35 3.96 31.98
N VAL A 142 -24.15 2.90 31.89
CA VAL A 142 -25.46 2.95 31.26
C VAL A 142 -26.46 3.30 32.36
N THR A 143 -27.10 4.47 32.24
CA THR A 143 -28.08 4.96 33.22
C THR A 143 -29.41 5.20 32.55
N SER A 144 -30.48 5.06 33.32
CA SER A 144 -31.83 5.36 32.87
C SER A 144 -32.06 6.87 32.76
N GLU A 145 -32.70 7.32 31.69
CA GLU A 145 -32.96 8.75 31.43
C GLU A 145 -33.90 9.37 32.49
N SER A 146 -34.84 8.61 33.04
CA SER A 146 -35.87 9.13 33.95
C SER A 146 -35.41 9.35 35.39
N ASN A 147 -34.37 8.63 35.83
CA ASN A 147 -33.98 8.55 37.25
C ASN A 147 -32.47 8.48 37.48
N GLY A 148 -31.65 8.34 36.44
CA GLY A 148 -30.18 8.31 36.56
C GLY A 148 -29.61 7.03 37.19
N ASP A 149 -30.47 6.07 37.54
CA ASP A 149 -30.04 4.80 38.12
C ASP A 149 -29.30 3.93 37.08
N PRO A 150 -28.27 3.17 37.50
CA PRO A 150 -27.55 2.26 36.62
C PRO A 150 -28.46 1.13 36.14
N LEU A 151 -28.43 0.86 34.84
CA LEU A 151 -29.19 -0.23 34.23
C LEU A 151 -28.38 -1.53 34.30
N GLU A 152 -28.90 -2.53 35.01
CA GLU A 152 -28.31 -3.87 35.09
C GLU A 152 -28.77 -4.77 33.93
N GLY A 153 -27.90 -5.69 33.48
CA GLY A 153 -28.22 -6.66 32.44
C GLY A 153 -28.20 -6.13 30.99
N VAL A 154 -27.77 -4.88 30.77
CA VAL A 154 -27.64 -4.30 29.43
C VAL A 154 -26.39 -4.84 28.74
N VAL A 155 -26.55 -5.41 27.54
CA VAL A 155 -25.44 -5.84 26.70
C VAL A 155 -25.12 -4.75 25.69
N VAL A 156 -23.86 -4.30 25.67
CA VAL A 156 -23.36 -3.30 24.72
C VAL A 156 -22.59 -4.03 23.62
N PHE A 157 -23.01 -3.82 22.37
CA PHE A 157 -22.31 -4.34 21.20
C PHE A 157 -21.60 -3.19 20.49
N TYR A 158 -20.30 -3.37 20.22
CA TYR A 158 -19.56 -2.51 19.32
C TYR A 158 -19.44 -3.22 17.97
N TYR A 159 -19.83 -2.53 16.90
CA TYR A 159 -19.57 -2.95 15.53
C TYR A 159 -18.49 -2.05 14.96
N GLY A 160 -17.30 -2.62 14.74
CA GLY A 160 -16.24 -1.99 13.96
C GLY A 160 -16.49 -2.16 12.46
N PRO A 161 -15.82 -1.35 11.61
CA PRO A 161 -15.83 -1.53 10.16
C PRO A 161 -15.20 -2.84 9.70
#